data_AF-E9IFR7-F1
#
_entry.id   AF-E9IFR7-F1
#
_cell.length_a   1.000
_cell.length_b   1.000
_cell.length_c   1.000
_cell.angle_alpha   90.00
_cell.angle_beta   90.00
_cell.angle_gamma   90.00
#
_symmetry.space_group_name_H-M   'P 1'
#
loop_
_entity.id
_entity.type
_entity.pdbx_description
1 polymer ?
#
loop_
_entity_poly.entity_id
_entity_poly.type
_entity_poly.pdbx_seq_one_letter_code
_entity_poly.pdbx_strand_id
1 'polypeptide(L)'
;SFRLDDIQDKATYRGDFPVASSIYGISNTLNAANYAQMNALEKMGTIHPEAIKITIEGLQEFYRGQGLDMYWKENFICPTEEEYKMVTRKCGWFPRLAYKVMKLFSSYEEDLSPLINIIALYYQINDDYCNLCQDTDDDDNYCSDLSEGKFSFPVIHAITENPEDKQILSIL
;
A
#
# COMPACT_ATOMS: atom_id res chain seq x y z
N SER A 1 0.30 9.66 1.24
CA SER A 1 0.69 8.28 0.92
C SER A 1 0.84 8.10 -0.57
N PHE A 2 -0.26 8.21 -1.35
CA PHE A 2 -0.27 7.97 -2.80
C PHE A 2 0.85 8.67 -3.59
N ARG A 3 1.12 9.95 -3.35
CA ARG A 3 2.22 10.67 -4.04
C ARG A 3 3.62 10.09 -3.81
N LEU A 4 3.86 9.46 -2.66
CA LEU A 4 5.15 8.82 -2.35
C LEU A 4 5.22 7.44 -3.00
N ASP A 5 4.12 6.70 -2.95
CA ASP A 5 3.93 5.40 -3.61
C ASP A 5 4.16 5.53 -5.12
N ASP A 6 3.51 6.50 -5.77
CA ASP A 6 3.70 6.80 -7.21
C ASP A 6 5.16 7.03 -7.60
N ILE A 7 5.93 7.71 -6.73
CA ILE A 7 7.36 7.95 -6.95
C ILE A 7 8.16 6.65 -6.79
N GLN A 8 7.84 5.84 -5.77
CA GLN A 8 8.53 4.60 -5.44
C GLN A 8 8.26 3.48 -6.46
N ASP A 9 7.06 3.46 -7.02
CA ASP A 9 6.64 2.49 -8.03
C ASP A 9 6.94 2.98 -9.45
N LYS A 10 7.43 4.22 -9.60
CA LYS A 10 7.69 4.86 -10.90
C LYS A 10 6.44 4.88 -11.79
N ALA A 11 5.27 4.98 -11.16
CA ALA A 11 3.99 5.07 -11.84
C ALA A 11 3.98 6.30 -12.77
N THR A 12 3.31 6.16 -13.90
CA THR A 12 3.11 7.23 -14.89
C THR A 12 1.76 7.90 -14.72
N TYR A 13 0.75 7.14 -14.30
CA TYR A 13 -0.63 7.58 -14.10
C TYR A 13 -1.20 7.16 -12.75
N ARG A 14 -2.28 7.84 -12.35
CA ARG A 14 -3.12 7.50 -11.20
C ARG A 14 -4.57 7.75 -11.55
N GLY A 15 -5.29 6.68 -11.89
CA GLY A 15 -6.52 6.79 -12.66
C GLY A 15 -6.25 7.52 -13.98
N ASP A 16 -7.20 8.29 -14.46
CA ASP A 16 -7.12 8.97 -15.76
C ASP A 16 -6.15 10.18 -15.79
N PHE A 17 -5.31 10.37 -14.75
CA PHE A 17 -4.47 11.56 -14.60
C PHE A 17 -2.99 11.20 -14.45
N PRO A 18 -2.07 11.99 -15.05
CA PRO A 18 -0.64 11.81 -14.82
C PRO A 18 -0.27 11.99 -13.34
N VAL A 19 0.69 11.21 -12.86
CA VAL A 19 1.15 11.32 -11.47
C VAL A 19 1.74 12.70 -11.17
N ALA A 20 1.62 13.17 -9.93
CA ALA A 20 2.10 14.50 -9.55
C ALA A 20 3.61 14.69 -9.80
N SER A 21 4.40 13.62 -9.70
CA SER A 21 5.85 13.64 -9.93
C SER A 21 6.22 13.91 -11.40
N SER A 22 5.37 13.54 -12.37
CA SER A 22 5.59 13.80 -13.79
C SER A 22 5.30 15.27 -14.15
N ILE A 23 4.34 15.90 -13.46
CA ILE A 23 3.95 17.30 -13.68
C ILE A 23 4.85 18.27 -12.93
N TYR A 24 5.11 18.00 -11.64
CA TYR A 24 5.77 18.95 -10.73
C TYR A 24 7.22 18.57 -10.39
N GLY A 25 7.67 17.41 -10.85
CA GLY A 25 8.97 16.84 -10.52
C GLY A 25 8.97 16.07 -9.19
N ILE A 26 9.90 15.11 -9.09
CA ILE A 26 10.05 14.22 -7.93
C ILE A 26 10.33 15.03 -6.66
N SER A 27 11.28 15.97 -6.70
CA SER A 27 11.70 16.73 -5.51
C SER A 27 10.58 17.55 -4.88
N ASN A 28 9.78 18.24 -5.70
CA ASN A 28 8.65 19.04 -5.22
C ASN A 28 7.54 18.14 -4.67
N THR A 29 7.24 17.05 -5.38
CA THR A 29 6.19 16.10 -4.98
C THR A 29 6.53 15.42 -3.65
N LEU A 30 7.79 15.01 -3.46
CA LEU A 30 8.31 14.44 -2.23
C LEU A 30 8.19 15.44 -1.06
N ASN A 31 8.68 16.66 -1.25
CA ASN A 31 8.61 17.71 -0.21
C ASN A 31 7.16 18.02 0.18
N ALA A 32 6.27 18.19 -0.81
CA ALA A 32 4.85 18.46 -0.57
C ALA A 32 4.14 17.31 0.15
N ALA A 33 4.46 16.05 -0.20
CA ALA A 33 3.89 14.88 0.45
C ALA A 33 4.31 14.78 1.92
N ASN A 34 5.60 14.99 2.21
CA ASN A 34 6.13 14.99 3.58
C ASN A 34 5.55 16.14 4.41
N TYR A 35 5.44 17.34 3.83
CA TYR A 35 4.82 18.48 4.49
C TYR A 35 3.34 18.21 4.83
N ALA A 36 2.59 17.60 3.90
CA ALA A 36 1.21 17.21 4.14
C ALA A 36 1.08 16.17 5.27
N GLN A 37 2.00 15.20 5.38
CA GLN A 37 2.04 14.25 6.49
C GLN A 37 2.27 14.95 7.84
N MET A 38 3.19 15.92 7.89
CA MET A 38 3.45 16.69 9.12
C MET A 38 2.23 17.51 9.54
N ASN A 39 1.56 18.18 8.59
CA ASN A 39 0.32 18.91 8.88
C ASN A 39 -0.79 17.98 9.39
N ALA A 40 -0.87 16.75 8.87
CA ALA A 40 -1.81 15.76 9.39
C ALA A 40 -1.47 15.37 10.83
N LEU A 41 -0.20 15.12 11.14
CA LEU A 41 0.24 14.78 12.48
C LEU A 41 -0.01 15.90 13.50
N GLU A 42 0.24 17.16 13.12
CA GLU A 42 -0.10 18.34 13.93
C GLU A 42 -1.59 18.37 14.26
N LYS A 43 -2.45 18.18 13.25
CA LYS A 43 -3.91 18.11 13.43
C LYS A 43 -4.32 16.98 14.38
N MET A 44 -3.69 15.80 14.30
CA MET A 44 -3.98 14.70 15.22
C MET A 44 -3.72 15.09 16.68
N GLY A 45 -2.69 15.91 16.94
CA GLY A 45 -2.40 16.46 18.27
C GLY A 45 -3.49 17.34 18.86
N THR A 46 -4.30 17.97 18.01
CA THR A 46 -5.44 18.80 18.45
C THR A 46 -6.67 17.97 18.81
N ILE A 47 -6.73 16.71 18.37
CA ILE A 47 -7.90 15.84 18.52
C ILE A 47 -7.86 15.11 19.87
N HIS A 48 -6.73 14.49 20.22
CA HIS A 48 -6.57 13.76 21.48
C HIS A 48 -5.07 13.60 21.83
N PRO A 49 -4.66 13.63 23.11
CA PRO A 49 -3.25 13.47 23.50
C PRO A 49 -2.59 12.18 22.97
N GLU A 50 -3.32 11.06 23.00
CA GLU A 50 -2.83 9.77 22.48
C GLU A 50 -2.86 9.66 20.94
N ALA A 51 -3.56 10.55 20.23
CA ALA A 51 -3.74 10.41 18.78
C ALA A 51 -2.42 10.58 18.01
N ILE A 52 -1.49 11.43 18.47
CA ILE A 52 -0.14 11.54 17.89
C ILE A 52 0.57 10.20 17.97
N LYS A 53 0.59 9.57 19.14
CA LYS A 53 1.27 8.28 19.36
C LYS A 53 0.69 7.20 18.46
N ILE A 54 -0.64 7.06 18.43
CA ILE A 54 -1.34 6.10 17.57
C ILE A 54 -1.00 6.34 16.08
N THR A 55 -0.94 7.61 15.67
CA THR A 55 -0.60 7.99 14.28
C THR A 55 0.84 7.61 13.94
N ILE A 56 1.79 7.88 14.84
CA ILE A 56 3.20 7.51 14.65
C ILE A 56 3.34 5.99 14.54
N GLU A 57 2.70 5.22 15.43
CA GLU A 57 2.71 3.75 15.36
C GLU A 57 2.11 3.25 14.04
N GLY A 58 0.99 3.83 13.59
CA GLY A 58 0.37 3.49 12.31
C GLY A 58 1.26 3.78 11.11
N LEU A 59 1.94 4.93 11.10
CA LEU A 59 2.91 5.29 10.05
C LEU A 59 4.13 4.37 10.07
N GLN A 60 4.61 3.94 11.24
CA GLN A 60 5.71 2.97 11.32
C GLN A 60 5.31 1.62 10.71
N GLU A 61 4.11 1.12 10.98
CA GLU A 61 3.61 -0.11 10.34
C GLU A 61 3.48 0.05 8.81
N PHE A 62 3.01 1.22 8.35
CA PHE A 62 3.00 1.54 6.92
C PHE A 62 4.40 1.45 6.31
N TYR A 63 5.39 2.13 6.89
CA TYR A 63 6.76 2.14 6.36
C TYR A 63 7.43 0.76 6.44
N ARG A 64 7.14 -0.06 7.45
CA ARG A 64 7.59 -1.46 7.52
C ARG A 64 7.04 -2.27 6.35
N GLY A 65 5.73 -2.15 6.09
CA GLY A 65 5.07 -2.82 4.96
C GLY A 65 5.63 -2.36 3.62
N GLN A 66 5.72 -1.05 3.38
CA GLN A 66 6.31 -0.48 2.17
C GLN A 66 7.76 -0.94 1.97
N GLY A 67 8.56 -0.97 3.04
CA GLY A 67 9.96 -1.39 2.99
C GLY A 67 10.12 -2.84 2.56
N LEU A 68 9.25 -3.73 3.03
CA LEU A 68 9.25 -5.14 2.62
C LEU A 68 8.82 -5.31 1.16
N ASP A 69 7.79 -4.59 0.73
CA ASP A 69 7.30 -4.56 -0.65
C ASP A 69 8.42 -4.15 -1.63
N MET A 70 9.11 -3.05 -1.33
CA MET A 70 10.28 -2.60 -2.09
C MET A 70 11.44 -3.60 -2.02
N TYR A 71 11.72 -4.17 -0.85
CA TYR A 71 12.81 -5.14 -0.69
C TYR A 71 12.63 -6.36 -1.57
N TRP A 72 11.43 -6.96 -1.58
CA TRP A 72 11.13 -8.12 -2.41
C TRP A 72 11.23 -7.79 -3.89
N LYS A 73 10.64 -6.67 -4.30
CA LYS A 73 10.69 -6.14 -5.66
C LYS A 73 12.13 -5.92 -6.15
N GLU A 74 12.92 -5.14 -5.43
CA GLU A 74 14.29 -4.76 -5.84
C GLU A 74 15.28 -5.93 -5.83
N ASN A 75 15.02 -6.97 -5.01
CA ASN A 75 15.90 -8.14 -4.90
C ASN A 75 15.37 -9.36 -5.66
N PHE A 76 14.25 -9.24 -6.37
CA PHE A 76 13.59 -10.34 -7.09
C PHE A 76 13.31 -11.56 -6.19
N ILE A 77 12.90 -11.32 -4.94
CA ILE A 77 12.56 -12.35 -3.97
C ILE A 77 11.04 -12.46 -3.90
N CYS A 78 10.48 -13.50 -4.51
CA CYS A 78 9.05 -13.78 -4.39
C CYS A 78 8.72 -14.16 -2.93
N PRO A 79 7.86 -13.41 -2.23
CA PRO A 79 7.41 -13.78 -0.89
C PRO A 79 6.46 -14.98 -0.94
N THR A 80 6.31 -15.67 0.20
CA THR A 80 5.20 -16.62 0.41
C THR A 80 3.87 -15.90 0.58
N GLU A 81 2.74 -16.58 0.36
CA GLU A 81 1.41 -15.99 0.62
C GLU A 81 1.23 -15.52 2.07
N GLU A 82 1.84 -16.21 3.05
CA GLU A 82 1.79 -15.81 4.46
C GLU A 82 2.62 -14.54 4.72
N GLU A 83 3.79 -14.41 4.09
CA GLU A 83 4.58 -13.18 4.16
C GLU A 83 3.86 -12.01 3.49
N TYR A 84 3.20 -12.25 2.36
CA TYR A 84 2.35 -11.25 1.72
C TYR A 84 1.20 -10.79 2.63
N LYS A 85 0.52 -11.73 3.31
CA LYS A 85 -0.51 -11.40 4.31
C LYS A 85 0.07 -10.57 5.46
N MET A 86 1.31 -10.82 5.87
CA MET A 86 2.00 -9.99 6.85
C MET A 86 2.32 -8.58 6.31
N VAL A 87 2.56 -8.42 5.01
CA VAL A 87 2.80 -7.11 4.36
C VAL A 87 1.52 -6.36 3.99
N THR A 88 0.36 -7.01 3.95
CA THR A 88 -0.94 -6.29 3.98
C THR A 88 -1.12 -5.43 5.25
N ARG A 89 -0.17 -5.52 6.19
CA ARG A 89 0.06 -4.49 7.20
C ARG A 89 0.17 -3.07 6.63
N LYS A 90 0.79 -2.91 5.45
CA LYS A 90 0.76 -1.71 4.59
C LYS A 90 -0.69 -1.31 4.41
N CYS A 91 -1.51 -1.91 3.54
CA CYS A 91 -2.84 -1.36 3.26
C CYS A 91 -3.82 -1.28 4.44
N GLY A 92 -3.69 -2.16 5.45
CA GLY A 92 -4.50 -2.03 6.66
C GLY A 92 -4.03 -0.96 7.65
N TRP A 93 -2.92 -0.26 7.41
CA TRP A 93 -2.40 0.76 8.33
C TRP A 93 -3.43 1.87 8.60
N PHE A 94 -4.07 2.36 7.54
CA PHE A 94 -4.98 3.50 7.63
C PHE A 94 -6.34 3.12 8.25
N PRO A 95 -7.01 2.02 7.85
CA PRO A 95 -8.18 1.53 8.56
C PRO A 95 -7.92 1.26 10.05
N ARG A 96 -6.76 0.68 10.39
CA ARG A 96 -6.37 0.46 11.79
C ARG A 96 -6.13 1.77 12.54
N LEU A 97 -5.47 2.74 11.92
CA LEU A 97 -5.31 4.08 12.49
C LEU A 97 -6.67 4.73 12.75
N ALA A 98 -7.55 4.75 11.76
CA ALA A 98 -8.89 5.32 11.89
C ALA A 98 -9.67 4.67 13.03
N TYR A 99 -9.67 3.33 13.10
CA TYR A 99 -10.32 2.60 14.19
C TYR A 99 -9.73 2.94 15.56
N LYS A 100 -8.40 2.89 15.72
CA LYS A 100 -7.74 3.22 16.99
C LYS A 100 -8.06 4.64 17.44
N VAL A 101 -8.11 5.60 16.51
CA VAL A 101 -8.49 6.99 16.80
C VAL A 101 -9.96 7.08 17.18
N MET A 102 -10.87 6.43 16.45
CA MET A 102 -12.30 6.40 16.77
C MET A 102 -12.57 5.79 18.16
N LYS A 103 -11.81 4.76 18.54
CA LYS A 103 -11.91 4.10 19.85
C LYS A 103 -11.60 5.04 21.01
N LEU A 104 -10.73 6.05 20.82
CA LEU A 104 -10.46 7.07 21.84
C LEU A 104 -11.70 7.87 22.26
N PHE A 105 -12.73 7.88 21.41
CA PHE A 105 -13.97 8.62 21.61
C PHE A 105 -15.19 7.72 21.78
N SER A 106 -14.99 6.40 21.92
CA SER A 106 -16.07 5.43 21.99
C SER A 106 -16.05 4.68 23.31
N SER A 107 -17.24 4.36 23.82
CA SER A 107 -17.43 3.45 24.96
C SER A 107 -17.69 2.01 24.53
N TYR A 108 -17.65 1.71 23.23
CA TYR A 108 -17.80 0.36 22.72
C TYR A 108 -16.53 -0.42 23.01
N GLU A 109 -16.60 -1.52 23.77
CA GLU A 109 -15.43 -2.22 24.30
C GLU A 109 -14.90 -3.35 23.40
N GLU A 110 -15.73 -3.92 22.53
CA GLU A 110 -15.30 -5.05 21.71
C GLU A 110 -14.15 -4.69 20.76
N ASP A 111 -13.28 -5.67 20.50
CA ASP A 111 -12.15 -5.49 19.60
C ASP A 111 -12.53 -5.81 18.15
N LEU A 112 -12.59 -4.77 17.31
CA LEU A 112 -12.86 -4.89 15.88
C LEU A 112 -11.59 -5.06 15.05
N SER A 113 -10.41 -5.13 15.67
CA SER A 113 -9.14 -5.33 14.95
C SER A 113 -9.15 -6.55 14.01
N PRO A 114 -9.70 -7.72 14.40
CA PRO A 114 -9.78 -8.87 13.49
C PRO A 114 -10.58 -8.59 12.23
N LEU A 115 -11.72 -7.91 12.36
CA LEU A 115 -12.57 -7.53 11.22
C LEU A 115 -11.83 -6.54 10.30
N ILE A 116 -11.17 -5.54 10.87
CA ILE A 116 -10.42 -4.54 10.10
C ILE A 116 -9.27 -5.19 9.33
N ASN A 117 -8.59 -6.18 9.93
CA ASN A 117 -7.53 -6.92 9.27
C ASN A 117 -8.06 -7.73 8.08
N ILE A 118 -9.22 -8.37 8.22
CA ILE A 118 -9.87 -9.12 7.12
C ILE A 118 -10.27 -8.17 5.99
N ILE A 119 -10.89 -7.04 6.32
CA ILE A 119 -11.30 -6.03 5.33
C ILE A 119 -10.06 -5.49 4.58
N ALA A 120 -9.00 -5.15 5.30
CA ALA A 120 -7.77 -4.65 4.70
C ALA A 120 -7.11 -5.66 3.75
N LEU A 121 -7.06 -6.94 4.15
CA LEU A 121 -6.53 -8.01 3.31
C LEU A 121 -7.39 -8.20 2.06
N TYR A 122 -8.71 -8.22 2.22
CA TYR A 122 -9.65 -8.32 1.09
C TYR A 122 -9.46 -7.17 0.10
N TYR A 123 -9.37 -5.93 0.58
CA TYR A 123 -9.16 -4.77 -0.28
C TYR A 123 -7.86 -4.89 -1.09
N GLN A 124 -6.76 -5.32 -0.47
CA GLN A 124 -5.49 -5.48 -1.18
C GLN A 124 -5.56 -6.58 -2.24
N ILE A 125 -6.09 -7.76 -1.90
CA ILE A 125 -6.19 -8.87 -2.86
C ILE A 125 -7.12 -8.48 -4.02
N ASN A 126 -8.22 -7.78 -3.72
CA ASN A 126 -9.12 -7.31 -4.76
C ASN A 126 -8.46 -6.27 -5.67
N ASP A 127 -7.67 -5.34 -5.11
CA ASP A 127 -6.90 -4.34 -5.87
C ASP A 127 -5.89 -5.02 -6.81
N ASP A 128 -5.08 -5.95 -6.28
CA ASP A 128 -4.12 -6.74 -7.05
C ASP A 128 -4.80 -7.58 -8.16
N TYR A 129 -5.96 -8.18 -7.85
CA TYR A 129 -6.72 -8.94 -8.83
C TYR A 129 -7.30 -8.04 -9.93
N CYS A 130 -7.92 -6.92 -9.55
CA CYS A 130 -8.49 -5.98 -10.52
C CYS A 130 -7.42 -5.40 -11.45
N ASN A 131 -6.22 -5.11 -10.93
CA ASN A 131 -5.10 -4.61 -11.74
C ASN A 131 -4.74 -5.55 -12.91
N LEU A 132 -4.85 -6.86 -12.70
CA LEU A 132 -4.46 -7.88 -13.69
C LEU A 132 -5.62 -8.44 -14.52
N CYS A 133 -6.83 -8.46 -13.97
CA CYS A 133 -7.94 -9.24 -14.53
C CYS A 133 -9.15 -8.41 -14.96
N GLN A 134 -9.22 -7.12 -14.64
CA GLN A 134 -10.29 -6.27 -15.16
C GLN A 134 -9.87 -5.66 -16.50
N ASP A 135 -10.69 -5.90 -17.53
CA ASP A 135 -10.62 -5.16 -18.78
C ASP A 135 -10.91 -3.68 -18.48
N THR A 136 -9.90 -2.83 -18.64
CA THR A 136 -10.04 -1.38 -18.62
C THR A 136 -9.89 -0.87 -20.05
N ASP A 137 -10.77 0.04 -20.47
CA ASP A 137 -10.58 0.79 -21.73
C ASP A 137 -9.39 1.78 -21.67
N ASP A 138 -8.69 1.81 -20.53
CA ASP A 138 -7.57 2.69 -20.22
C ASP A 138 -6.24 1.92 -20.35
N ASP A 139 -5.64 1.97 -21.54
CA ASP A 139 -4.36 1.31 -21.86
C ASP A 139 -3.20 1.80 -20.95
N ASP A 140 -3.29 3.01 -20.41
CA ASP A 140 -2.22 3.65 -19.64
C ASP A 140 -2.03 3.04 -18.24
N ASN A 141 -2.98 2.18 -17.79
CA ASN A 141 -2.94 1.54 -16.48
C ASN A 141 -3.13 0.00 -16.55
N TYR A 142 -3.08 -0.58 -17.76
CA TYR A 142 -3.26 -2.02 -17.98
C TYR A 142 -2.11 -2.83 -17.35
N CYS A 143 -2.44 -3.71 -16.40
CA CYS A 143 -1.47 -4.56 -15.70
C CYS A 143 -0.26 -3.79 -15.17
N SER A 144 -0.47 -2.58 -14.61
CA SER A 144 0.61 -1.73 -14.13
C SER A 144 1.49 -2.45 -13.09
N ASP A 145 0.91 -3.34 -12.27
CA ASP A 145 1.66 -4.15 -11.29
C ASP A 145 2.77 -4.98 -11.95
N LEU A 146 2.57 -5.47 -13.18
CA LEU A 146 3.60 -6.19 -13.94
C LEU A 146 4.73 -5.25 -14.38
N SER A 147 4.38 -4.07 -14.90
CA SER A 147 5.36 -3.07 -15.34
C SER A 147 6.17 -2.49 -14.17
N GLU A 148 5.57 -2.49 -12.98
CA GLU A 148 6.23 -2.09 -11.73
C GLU A 148 7.13 -3.19 -11.17
N GLY A 149 7.01 -4.45 -11.63
CA GLY A 149 7.74 -5.60 -11.09
C GLY A 149 7.19 -6.07 -9.72
N LYS A 150 5.93 -5.77 -9.42
CA LYS A 150 5.31 -6.03 -8.11
C LYS A 150 4.93 -7.51 -7.96
N PHE A 151 5.28 -8.08 -6.82
CA PHE A 151 4.81 -9.41 -6.41
C PHE A 151 3.38 -9.30 -5.84
N SER A 152 2.39 -9.09 -6.71
CA SER A 152 0.97 -9.05 -6.33
C SER A 152 0.44 -10.44 -5.98
N PHE A 153 -0.72 -10.54 -5.31
CA PHE A 153 -1.25 -11.82 -4.84
C PHE A 153 -1.40 -12.89 -5.94
N PRO A 154 -1.99 -12.58 -7.13
CA PRO A 154 -2.09 -13.57 -8.21
C PRO A 154 -0.72 -13.98 -8.78
N VAL A 155 0.24 -13.05 -8.82
CA VAL A 155 1.62 -13.29 -9.29
C VAL A 155 2.35 -14.23 -8.34
N ILE A 156 2.27 -13.99 -7.02
CA ILE A 156 2.85 -14.86 -6.00
C ILE A 156 2.29 -16.26 -6.15
N HIS A 157 0.96 -16.39 -6.19
CA HIS A 157 0.29 -17.68 -6.30
C HIS A 157 0.76 -18.46 -7.53
N ALA A 158 0.84 -17.80 -8.68
CA ALA A 158 1.28 -18.43 -9.93
C ALA A 158 2.74 -18.91 -9.89
N ILE A 159 3.65 -18.13 -9.29
CA ILE A 159 5.05 -18.50 -9.11
C ILE A 159 5.18 -19.67 -8.12
N THR A 160 4.42 -19.66 -7.03
CA THR A 160 4.53 -20.68 -5.98
C THR A 160 3.95 -22.03 -6.39
N GLU A 161 2.87 -22.06 -7.17
CA GLU A 161 2.25 -23.30 -7.65
C GLU A 161 3.04 -23.96 -8.79
N ASN A 162 3.83 -23.20 -9.54
CA ASN A 162 4.66 -23.71 -10.64
C ASN A 162 6.12 -23.19 -10.58
N PRO A 163 6.93 -23.60 -9.60
CA PRO A 163 8.25 -23.02 -9.34
C PRO A 163 9.31 -23.24 -10.44
N GLU A 164 9.09 -24.23 -11.32
CA GLU A 164 9.96 -24.48 -12.48
C GLU A 164 9.68 -23.52 -13.64
N ASP A 165 8.51 -22.88 -13.67
CA ASP A 165 8.15 -21.90 -14.69
C ASP A 165 8.66 -20.51 -14.29
N LYS A 166 9.71 -20.06 -14.99
CA LYS A 166 10.32 -18.74 -14.75
C LYS A 166 9.77 -17.64 -15.65
N GLN A 167 8.74 -17.89 -16.46
CA GLN A 167 8.22 -16.89 -17.40
C GLN A 167 7.72 -15.64 -16.66
N ILE A 168 6.93 -15.80 -15.60
CA ILE A 168 6.40 -14.69 -14.81
C ILE A 168 7.55 -13.87 -14.19
N LEU A 169 8.53 -14.55 -13.58
CA LEU A 169 9.72 -13.89 -13.04
C LEU A 169 10.57 -13.17 -14.09
N SER A 170 10.47 -13.54 -15.37
CA SER A 170 11.24 -12.93 -16.45
C SER A 170 10.56 -11.69 -17.05
N ILE A 171 9.29 -11.45 -16.75
CA ILE A 171 8.52 -10.29 -17.22
C ILE A 171 8.29 -9.24 -16.11
N LEU A 172 8.62 -9.58 -14.86
CA LEU A 172 8.74 -8.65 -13.72
C LEU A 172 10.12 -7.97 -13.74
#